data_AF-A0A954NY20-F1
#
_entry.id   AF-A0A954NY20-F1
#
_cell.length_a   1.000
_cell.length_b   1.000
_cell.length_c   1.000
_cell.angle_alpha   90.00
_cell.angle_beta   90.00
_cell.angle_gamma   90.00
#
_symmetry.space_group_name_H-M   'P 1'
#
loop_
_entity.id
_entity.type
_entity.pdbx_description
1 polymer ?
#
loop_
_entity_poly.entity_id
_entity_poly.type
_entity_poly.pdbx_seq_one_letter_code
_entity_poly.pdbx_strand_id
1 'polypeptide(L)'
;APVSASSWVLGLSARNVELVYSKVRSATNDSSEELSLLLTEVDGTATKCLVRTARRPTAAFVVNADRTEKAAVEITDDGVVVQLMAYQLKEVLLVL
;
A
#
# COMPACT_ATOMS: atom_id res chain seq x y z
N ALA A 1 -25.70 4.45 9.95
CA ALA A 1 -24.59 4.26 10.91
C ALA A 1 -23.58 5.37 10.68
N PRO A 2 -22.90 5.92 11.70
CA PRO A 2 -21.87 6.90 11.43
C PRO A 2 -20.78 6.17 10.65
N VAL A 3 -20.50 6.63 9.44
CA VAL A 3 -19.31 6.20 8.72
C VAL A 3 -18.17 6.68 9.60
N SER A 4 -17.44 5.77 10.26
CA SER A 4 -16.14 6.11 10.83
C SER A 4 -15.28 6.49 9.64
N ALA A 5 -15.33 7.77 9.27
CA ALA A 5 -14.50 8.31 8.23
C ALA A 5 -13.09 8.18 8.78
N SER A 6 -12.37 7.15 8.33
CA SER A 6 -10.93 7.11 8.42
C SER A 6 -10.42 8.49 8.01
N SER A 7 -9.94 9.28 8.97
CA SER A 7 -9.45 10.64 8.72
C SER A 7 -8.13 10.65 7.93
N TRP A 8 -7.68 9.47 7.48
CA TRP A 8 -6.43 9.25 6.80
C TRP A 8 -6.63 9.35 5.30
N VAL A 9 -6.05 10.38 4.67
CA VAL A 9 -5.92 10.43 3.21
C VAL A 9 -5.01 9.28 2.75
N LEU A 10 -3.84 9.16 3.40
CA LEU A 10 -2.92 8.04 3.32
C LEU A 10 -2.12 7.98 4.63
N GLY A 11 -2.00 6.81 5.26
CA GLY A 11 -1.27 6.64 6.52
C GLY A 11 -0.44 5.37 6.53
N LEU A 12 0.75 5.44 7.15
CA LEU A 12 1.65 4.30 7.38
C LEU A 12 1.77 4.07 8.88
N SER A 13 1.62 2.83 9.35
CA SER A 13 1.64 2.54 10.80
C SER A 13 3.03 2.34 11.39
N ALA A 14 4.03 1.99 10.56
CA ALA A 14 5.38 1.69 11.02
C ALA A 14 6.25 2.95 10.96
N ARG A 15 6.94 3.26 12.06
CA ARG A 15 7.81 4.45 12.17
C ARG A 15 9.07 4.37 11.30
N ASN A 16 9.52 3.15 11.01
CA ASN A 16 10.71 2.86 10.21
C ASN A 16 10.37 2.56 8.73
N VAL A 17 9.19 2.99 8.26
CA VAL A 17 8.77 2.84 6.87
C VAL A 17 8.39 4.18 6.30
N GLU A 18 9.01 4.55 5.19
CA GLU A 18 8.79 5.82 4.51
C GLU A 18 8.12 5.62 3.15
N LEU A 19 7.31 6.59 2.75
CA LEU A 19 6.75 6.68 1.39
C LEU A 19 7.73 7.45 0.51
N VAL A 20 8.35 6.75 -0.44
CA VAL A 20 9.30 7.34 -1.40
C VAL A 20 8.56 7.96 -2.58
N TYR A 21 7.48 7.32 -3.03
CA TYR A 21 6.76 7.74 -4.23
C TYR A 21 5.30 7.29 -4.21
N SER A 22 4.40 8.12 -4.71
CA SER A 22 3.01 7.77 -4.95
C SER A 22 2.53 8.23 -6.33
N LYS A 23 1.81 7.37 -7.05
CA LYS A 23 1.23 7.71 -8.36
C LYS A 23 -0.13 7.05 -8.55
N VAL A 24 -1.12 7.85 -8.93
CA VAL A 24 -2.41 7.36 -9.43
C VAL A 24 -2.28 7.01 -10.91
N ARG A 25 -2.87 5.90 -11.31
CA ARG A 25 -2.97 5.43 -12.69
C ARG A 25 -4.41 5.05 -12.97
N SER A 26 -4.87 5.30 -14.19
CA SER A 26 -6.09 4.65 -14.69
C SER A 26 -5.83 3.15 -14.73
N ALA A 27 -6.74 2.34 -14.18
CA ALA A 27 -6.64 0.90 -14.40
C ALA A 27 -6.80 0.59 -15.89
N THR A 28 -6.28 -0.56 -16.31
CA THR A 28 -6.48 -1.10 -17.66
C THR A 28 -7.93 -1.44 -17.98
N ASN A 29 -8.81 -1.37 -16.98
CA ASN A 29 -10.21 -1.74 -17.02
C ASN A 29 -10.99 -0.49 -16.60
N ASP A 30 -11.92 -0.02 -17.42
CA ASP A 30 -12.49 1.35 -17.43
C ASP A 30 -13.19 1.87 -16.14
N SER A 31 -13.10 1.17 -15.01
CA SER A 31 -13.82 1.52 -13.77
C SER A 31 -13.01 1.54 -12.48
N SER A 32 -11.71 1.23 -12.49
CA SER A 32 -10.88 1.30 -11.26
C SER A 32 -9.70 2.25 -11.39
N GLU A 33 -9.35 2.89 -10.27
CA GLU A 33 -8.11 3.67 -10.15
C GLU A 33 -7.07 2.80 -9.43
N GLU A 34 -5.85 2.75 -9.96
CA GLU A 34 -4.73 2.11 -9.26
C GLU A 34 -3.87 3.17 -8.58
N LEU A 35 -3.68 3.06 -7.27
CA LEU A 35 -2.71 3.85 -6.52
C LEU A 35 -1.45 3.01 -6.29
N SER A 36 -0.35 3.46 -6.89
CA SER A 36 0.97 2.88 -6.73
C SER A 36 1.73 3.58 -5.62
N LEU A 37 2.27 2.83 -4.67
CA LEU A 37 3.05 3.32 -3.53
C LEU A 37 4.40 2.63 -3.49
N LEU A 38 5.48 3.40 -3.46
CA LEU A 38 6.83 2.90 -3.24
C LEU A 38 7.22 3.15 -1.78
N LEU A 39 7.40 2.08 -1.02
CA LEU A 39 7.72 2.12 0.40
C LEU A 39 9.16 1.65 0.62
N THR A 40 9.85 2.23 1.59
CA THR A 40 11.19 1.79 2.01
C THR A 40 11.27 1.60 3.52
N GLU A 41 11.94 0.55 3.96
CA GLU A 41 12.35 0.38 5.36
C GLU A 41 13.70 1.09 5.57
N VAL A 42 13.86 1.82 6.68
CA VAL A 42 15.02 2.73 6.88
C VAL A 42 15.91 2.42 8.09
N ASP A 43 15.48 1.54 9.00
CA ASP A 43 16.21 1.24 10.25
C ASP A 43 16.93 -0.13 10.21
N GLY A 44 16.85 -0.85 9.10
CA GLY A 44 17.50 -2.16 8.94
C GLY A 44 16.79 -3.28 9.72
N THR A 45 15.51 -3.11 10.06
CA THR A 45 14.73 -4.09 10.84
C THR A 45 13.49 -4.53 10.07
N ALA A 46 13.28 -5.85 9.97
CA ALA A 46 12.07 -6.39 9.36
C ALA A 46 10.82 -5.90 10.12
N THR A 47 9.83 -5.39 9.39
CA THR A 47 8.69 -4.69 9.99
C THR A 47 7.39 -4.95 9.21
N LYS A 48 6.27 -4.96 9.94
CA LYS A 48 4.92 -5.01 9.37
C LYS A 48 4.32 -3.61 9.41
N CYS A 49 4.01 -3.07 8.23
CA CYS A 49 3.38 -1.77 8.06
C CYS A 49 1.94 -1.93 7.58
N LEU A 50 1.00 -1.22 8.21
CA LEU A 50 -0.36 -1.06 7.72
C LEU A 50 -0.43 0.20 6.87
N VAL A 51 -0.81 0.03 5.61
CA VAL A 51 -1.16 1.13 4.71
C VAL A 51 -2.65 1.41 4.83
N ARG A 52 -2.99 2.64 5.25
CA ARG A 52 -4.35 3.11 5.46
C ARG A 52 -4.72 4.15 4.43
N THR A 53 -5.92 4.04 3.87
CA THR A 53 -6.45 4.95 2.86
C THR A 53 -7.85 5.40 3.26
N ALA A 54 -8.29 6.54 2.73
CA ALA A 54 -9.64 7.05 2.97
C ALA A 54 -10.72 6.13 2.36
N ARG A 55 -10.42 5.52 1.21
CA ARG A 55 -11.24 4.51 0.53
C ARG A 55 -10.61 3.14 0.74
N ARG A 56 -11.37 2.16 1.21
CA ARG A 56 -10.89 0.77 1.36
C ARG A 56 -10.56 0.21 -0.02
N PRO A 57 -9.32 -0.27 -0.27
CA PRO A 57 -8.99 -0.89 -1.54
C PRO A 57 -9.81 -2.18 -1.74
N THR A 58 -10.21 -2.44 -2.98
CA THR A 58 -10.88 -3.69 -3.38
C THR A 58 -9.88 -4.83 -3.58
N ALA A 59 -8.64 -4.48 -3.95
CA ALA A 59 -7.52 -5.40 -4.06
C ALA A 59 -6.20 -4.67 -3.75
N ALA A 60 -5.19 -5.43 -3.33
CA ALA A 60 -3.86 -4.93 -3.06
C ALA A 60 -2.78 -5.95 -3.46
N PHE A 61 -1.68 -5.46 -4.03
CA PHE A 61 -0.60 -6.31 -4.53
C PHE A 61 0.75 -5.72 -4.20
N VAL A 62 1.73 -6.57 -3.90
CA VAL A 62 3.16 -6.23 -4.03
C VAL A 62 3.59 -6.60 -5.43
N VAL A 63 4.37 -5.73 -6.06
CA VAL A 63 4.86 -5.93 -7.42
C VAL A 63 6.37 -5.80 -7.49
N ASN A 64 6.97 -6.49 -8.45
CA ASN A 64 8.36 -6.30 -8.83
C ASN A 64 8.54 -5.01 -9.65
N ALA A 65 9.79 -4.63 -9.92
CA ALA A 65 10.12 -3.34 -10.55
C ALA A 65 9.52 -3.14 -11.94
N ASP A 66 9.33 -4.22 -12.71
CA ASP A 66 8.71 -4.18 -14.05
C ASP A 66 7.21 -4.53 -14.02
N ARG A 67 6.67 -4.89 -12.85
CA ARG A 67 5.26 -5.20 -12.57
C ARG A 67 4.71 -6.43 -13.30
N THR A 68 5.59 -7.28 -13.80
CA THR A 68 5.20 -8.56 -14.42
C THR A 68 4.70 -9.56 -13.39
N GLU A 69 5.19 -9.45 -12.15
CA GLU A 69 4.79 -10.30 -11.04
C GLU A 69 3.94 -9.50 -10.03
N LYS A 70 2.80 -10.08 -9.64
CA LYS A 70 1.91 -9.54 -8.62
C LYS A 70 1.67 -10.59 -7.55
N ALA A 71 2.00 -10.26 -6.30
CA ALA A 71 1.67 -11.07 -5.13
C ALA A 71 0.54 -10.38 -4.36
N ALA A 72 -0.59 -11.07 -4.17
CA ALA A 72 -1.71 -10.53 -3.40
C ALA A 72 -1.32 -10.25 -1.94
N VAL A 73 -1.86 -9.17 -1.40
CA VAL A 73 -1.59 -8.70 -0.05
C VAL A 73 -2.87 -8.71 0.77
N GLU A 74 -2.78 -9.06 2.04
CA GLU A 74 -3.90 -9.07 2.96
C GLU A 74 -4.46 -7.65 3.17
N ILE A 75 -5.79 -7.52 3.07
CA ILE A 75 -6.56 -6.31 3.39
C ILE A 75 -7.40 -6.60 4.63
N THR A 76 -7.08 -5.95 5.74
CA THR A 76 -7.86 -6.04 6.99
C THR A 76 -8.77 -4.83 7.14
N ASP A 77 -9.56 -4.80 8.22
CA ASP A 77 -10.35 -3.62 8.56
C ASP A 77 -9.48 -2.43 8.99
N ASP A 78 -8.23 -2.68 9.40
CA ASP A 78 -7.27 -1.65 9.80
C ASP A 78 -6.40 -1.12 8.65
N GLY A 79 -6.36 -1.79 7.49
CA GLY A 79 -5.57 -1.39 6.33
C GLY A 79 -4.95 -2.56 5.56
N VAL A 80 -4.08 -2.24 4.59
CA VAL A 80 -3.33 -3.22 3.79
C VAL A 80 -2.03 -3.59 4.50
N VAL A 81 -1.78 -4.89 4.68
CA VAL A 81 -0.65 -5.41 5.45
C VAL A 81 0.59 -5.58 4.58
N VAL A 82 1.58 -4.72 4.73
CA VAL A 82 2.84 -4.80 3.97
C VAL A 82 3.98 -5.21 4.89
N GLN A 83 4.53 -6.40 4.66
CA GLN A 83 5.79 -6.81 5.30
C GLN A 83 6.96 -6.22 4.52
N LEU A 84 7.91 -5.56 5.20
CA LEU A 84 9.20 -5.18 4.63
C LEU A 84 10.34 -5.89 5.37
N MET A 85 11.38 -6.26 4.64
CA MET A 85 12.65 -6.72 5.21
C MET A 85 13.58 -5.53 5.45
N ALA A 86 14.68 -5.75 6.18
CA ALA A 86 15.71 -4.74 6.44
C ALA A 86 16.16 -4.05 5.13
N TYR A 87 16.09 -2.71 5.12
CA TYR A 87 16.45 -1.84 4.00
C TYR A 87 15.75 -2.16 2.66
N GLN A 88 14.60 -2.85 2.72
CA GLN A 88 13.88 -3.24 1.52
C GLN A 88 13.10 -2.07 0.93
N LEU A 89 13.20 -1.91 -0.38
CA LEU A 89 12.29 -1.12 -1.20
C LEU A 89 11.18 -2.01 -1.76
N LYS A 90 9.93 -1.58 -1.69
CA LYS A 90 8.77 -2.38 -2.11
C LYS A 90 7.70 -1.52 -2.77
N GLU A 91 7.26 -1.91 -3.96
CA GLU A 91 6.13 -1.28 -4.62
C GLU A 91 4.83 -2.03 -4.28
N VAL A 92 3.82 -1.27 -3.86
CA VAL A 92 2.48 -1.73 -3.48
C VAL A 92 1.46 -1.06 -4.40
N LEU A 93 0.62 -1.86 -5.04
CA LEU A 93 -0.50 -1.40 -5.86
C LEU A 93 -1.80 -1.57 -5.07
N LEU A 94 -2.59 -0.52 -4.98
CA LEU A 94 -3.92 -0.50 -4.39
C LEU A 94 -4.95 -0.26 -5.48
N VAL A 95 -5.95 -1.12 -5.59
CA VAL A 95 -7.10 -0.92 -6.50
C VAL A 95 -8.21 -0.25 -5.69
N LEU A 96 -8.55 0.99 -6.03
CA LEU A 96 -9.52 1.83 -5.33
C LEU A 96 -10.89 1.84 -6.00
#